data_AF-A0A8J7TXA4-F1
#
_entry.id   AF-A0A8J7TXA4-F1
#
_cell.length_a   1.000
_cell.length_b   1.000
_cell.length_c   1.000
_cell.angle_alpha   90.00
_cell.angle_beta   90.00
_cell.angle_gamma   90.00
#
_symmetry.space_group_name_H-M   'P 1'
#
loop_
_entity.id
_entity.type
_entity.pdbx_description
1 polymer ?
#
loop_
_entity_poly.entity_id
_entity_poly.type
_entity_poly.pdbx_seq_one_letter_code
_entity_poly.pdbx_strand_id
1 'polypeptide(L)' 'MTGRPPRTRAAVIAFVAVLAAGCGSTTTVSGTVTYKGAPLSGGSVTLVSGDGVAHSGAIQPNGTYTIPDVPTGPV' A
#
# COMPACT_ATOMS: atom_id res chain seq x y z
N MET A 1 25.22 -22.55 -42.55
CA MET A 1 24.58 -23.15 -41.36
C MET A 1 24.31 -22.05 -40.36
N THR A 2 23.07 -21.57 -40.33
CA THR A 2 22.58 -20.37 -39.60
C THR A 2 22.35 -20.65 -38.11
N GLY A 3 23.15 -20.05 -37.22
CA GLY A 3 22.95 -20.07 -35.76
C GLY A 3 22.18 -18.84 -35.29
N ARG A 4 20.90 -19.01 -34.93
CA ARG A 4 19.97 -17.94 -34.52
C ARG A 4 20.37 -17.38 -33.13
N PRO A 5 20.39 -16.04 -32.92
CA PRO A 5 20.91 -15.38 -31.71
C PRO A 5 20.06 -15.62 -30.43
N PRO A 6 20.56 -15.29 -29.21
CA PRO A 6 20.07 -15.68 -27.88
C PRO A 6 18.72 -15.04 -27.42
N ARG A 7 17.83 -14.78 -28.37
CA ARG A 7 16.54 -14.07 -28.18
C ARG A 7 15.61 -14.74 -27.17
N THR A 8 15.71 -16.06 -27.02
CA THR A 8 14.83 -16.85 -26.17
C THR A 8 15.13 -16.68 -24.68
N ARG A 9 16.40 -16.49 -24.30
CA ARG A 9 16.78 -16.34 -22.88
C ARG A 9 16.45 -14.94 -22.35
N ALA A 10 16.63 -13.92 -23.18
CA ALA A 10 16.24 -12.56 -22.85
C ALA A 10 14.72 -12.41 -22.68
N ALA A 11 13.93 -13.10 -23.51
CA ALA A 11 12.47 -13.06 -23.43
C ALA A 11 11.93 -13.70 -22.14
N VAL A 12 12.53 -14.79 -21.66
CA VAL A 12 12.12 -15.45 -20.41
C VAL A 12 12.43 -14.56 -19.19
N ILE A 13 13.59 -13.90 -19.16
CA ILE A 13 13.96 -12.99 -18.07
C ILE A 13 13.02 -11.77 -18.05
N ALA A 14 12.70 -11.21 -19.23
CA ALA A 14 11.76 -10.11 -19.34
C ALA A 14 10.34 -10.50 -18.89
N PHE A 15 9.88 -11.72 -19.22
CA PHE A 15 8.55 -12.20 -18.82
C PHE A 15 8.44 -12.43 -17.30
N VAL A 16 9.49 -12.95 -16.67
CA VAL A 16 9.54 -13.12 -15.20
C VAL A 16 9.58 -11.76 -14.49
N ALA A 17 10.29 -10.77 -15.04
CA ALA A 17 10.33 -9.42 -14.46
C ALA A 17 8.97 -8.71 -14.50
N VAL A 18 8.17 -8.92 -15.57
CA VAL A 18 6.81 -8.35 -15.68
C VAL A 18 5.84 -8.99 -14.68
N LEU A 19 6.00 -10.28 -14.37
CA LEU A 19 5.17 -10.96 -13.37
C LEU A 19 5.49 -10.51 -11.92
N ALA A 20 6.71 -10.04 -11.66
CA ALA A 20 7.11 -9.52 -10.35
C ALA A 20 6.66 -8.07 -10.10
N ALA A 21 6.31 -7.32 -11.15
CA ALA A 21 5.74 -5.98 -11.04
C ALA A 21 4.24 -6.05 -10.76
N GLY A 22 3.87 -6.53 -9.57
CA GLY A 22 2.49 -6.49 -9.09
C GLY A 22 1.96 -5.05 -9.07
N CYS A 23 0.83 -4.82 -9.74
CA CYS A 23 0.14 -3.54 -9.76
C CYS A 23 -0.64 -3.38 -8.44
N GLY A 24 0.03 -2.88 -7.41
CA GLY A 24 -0.60 -2.44 -6.16
C GLY A 24 -0.44 -0.94 -6.02
N SER A 25 -1.55 -0.19 -6.03
CA SER A 25 -1.53 1.22 -5.68
C SER A 25 -1.68 1.38 -4.18
N THR A 26 -0.80 2.18 -3.58
CA THR A 26 -0.94 2.63 -2.19
C THR A 26 -1.52 4.04 -2.15
N THR A 27 -2.14 4.38 -1.03
CA THR A 27 -2.67 5.72 -0.77
C THR A 27 -2.42 6.13 0.68
N THR A 28 -2.55 7.41 0.95
CA THR A 28 -2.48 7.97 2.31
C THR A 28 -3.89 8.15 2.84
N VAL A 29 -4.19 7.51 3.97
CA VAL A 29 -5.47 7.69 4.68
C VAL A 29 -5.28 8.73 5.77
N SER A 30 -6.08 9.79 5.74
CA SER A 30 -6.08 10.82 6.76
C SER A 30 -7.51 11.14 7.23
N GLY A 31 -7.63 11.58 8.48
CA GLY A 31 -8.92 11.92 9.05
C GLY A 31 -8.81 12.48 10.47
N THR A 32 -9.97 12.70 11.09
CA THR A 32 -10.07 13.24 12.45
C THR A 32 -10.94 12.32 13.30
N VAL A 33 -10.44 11.93 14.46
CA VAL A 33 -11.17 11.17 15.47
C VAL A 33 -11.74 12.12 16.51
N THR A 34 -13.04 11.98 16.79
CA THR A 34 -13.73 12.78 17.81
C THR A 34 -14.42 11.89 18.82
N TYR A 35 -14.49 12.36 20.07
CA TYR A 35 -15.22 11.73 21.16
C TYR A 35 -16.07 12.78 21.86
N LYS A 36 -17.39 12.56 21.92
CA LYS A 36 -18.36 13.52 22.50
C LYS A 36 -18.28 14.93 21.92
N GLY A 37 -18.00 15.04 20.62
CA GLY A 37 -17.87 16.33 19.92
C GLY A 37 -16.54 17.06 20.13
N ALA A 38 -15.62 16.50 20.93
CA ALA A 38 -14.26 17.02 21.08
C ALA A 38 -13.26 16.17 20.28
N PRO A 39 -12.19 16.76 19.72
CA PRO A 39 -11.10 15.98 19.11
C PRO A 39 -10.46 15.05 20.14
N LEU A 40 -10.21 13.80 19.76
CA LEU A 40 -9.55 12.86 20.63
C LEU A 40 -8.04 13.17 20.67
N SER A 41 -7.51 13.57 21.83
CA SER A 41 -6.14 14.08 21.93
C SER A 41 -5.04 13.01 21.91
N GLY A 42 -5.41 11.73 21.78
CA GLY A 42 -4.43 10.65 21.73
C GLY A 42 -5.05 9.27 21.53
N GLY A 43 -4.24 8.35 21.02
CA GLY A 43 -4.63 6.98 20.69
C GLY A 43 -3.94 6.52 19.41
N SER A 44 -4.36 5.36 18.90
CA SER A 44 -3.90 4.83 17.61
C SER A 44 -5.09 4.39 16.76
N VAL A 45 -5.01 4.66 15.47
CA VAL A 45 -5.90 4.11 14.45
C VAL A 45 -5.15 2.96 13.79
N THR A 46 -5.77 1.78 13.74
CA THR A 46 -5.22 0.62 13.01
C THR A 46 -6.17 0.27 11.88
N LEU A 47 -5.65 0.26 10.67
CA LEU A 47 -6.34 -0.17 9.46
C LEU A 47 -5.84 -1.57 9.09
N VAL A 48 -6.74 -2.48 8.81
CA VAL A 48 -6.39 -3.81 8.29
C VAL A 48 -6.74 -3.82 6.81
N SER A 49 -5.72 -3.98 5.98
CA SER A 49 -5.87 -4.05 4.52
C SER A 49 -6.44 -5.42 4.10
N GLY A 50 -6.91 -5.54 2.85
CA GLY A 50 -7.50 -6.78 2.32
C GLY A 50 -6.52 -7.96 2.25
N ASP A 51 -5.21 -7.68 2.29
CA ASP A 51 -4.12 -8.66 2.44
C ASP A 51 -3.87 -9.10 3.90
N GLY A 52 -4.61 -8.53 4.85
CA GLY A 52 -4.48 -8.81 6.28
C GLY A 52 -3.36 -8.03 6.98
N VAL A 53 -2.66 -7.14 6.27
CA VAL A 53 -1.60 -6.32 6.86
C VAL A 53 -2.21 -5.17 7.65
N ALA A 54 -1.71 -4.96 8.87
CA ALA A 54 -2.13 -3.88 9.74
C ALA A 54 -1.24 -2.64 9.54
N HIS A 55 -1.87 -1.50 9.29
CA HIS A 55 -1.24 -0.18 9.18
C HIS A 55 -1.74 0.70 10.31
N SER A 56 -0.83 1.18 11.16
CA SER A 56 -1.17 1.97 12.34
C SER A 56 -0.69 3.40 12.24
N GLY A 57 -1.51 4.36 12.67
CA GLY A 57 -1.14 5.77 12.82
C GLY A 57 -1.52 6.29 14.19
N ALA A 58 -0.66 7.13 14.77
CA ALA A 58 -0.95 7.82 16.02
C ALA A 58 -1.96 8.95 15.78
N ILE A 59 -2.87 9.11 16.74
CA ILE A 59 -3.78 10.26 16.78
C ILE A 59 -3.04 11.41 17.47
N GLN A 60 -2.98 12.55 16.78
CA GLN A 60 -2.36 13.76 17.29
C GLN A 60 -3.27 14.48 18.30
N PRO A 61 -2.73 15.41 19.13
CA PRO A 61 -3.51 16.14 20.13
C PRO A 61 -4.74 16.90 19.61
N ASN A 62 -4.76 17.20 18.30
CA ASN A 62 -5.86 17.84 17.60
C ASN A 62 -6.89 16.84 17.01
N GLY A 63 -6.81 15.55 17.33
CA GLY A 63 -7.67 14.49 16.81
C GLY A 63 -7.31 13.97 15.43
N THR A 64 -6.34 14.56 14.75
CA THR A 64 -5.99 14.14 13.38
C THR A 64 -5.09 12.91 13.37
N TYR A 65 -5.21 12.09 12.33
CA TYR A 65 -4.31 10.98 12.06
C TYR A 65 -3.97 10.92 10.57
N THR A 66 -2.80 10.37 10.27
CA THR A 66 -2.33 10.11 8.90
C THR A 66 -1.65 8.75 8.88
N ILE A 67 -2.07 7.87 7.98
CA ILE A 67 -1.49 6.54 7.76
C ILE A 67 -1.08 6.48 6.28
N PRO A 68 0.23 6.57 5.99
CA PRO A 68 0.73 6.47 4.63
C PRO A 68 0.73 5.02 4.14
N ASP A 69 0.91 4.85 2.82
CA ASP A 69 1.21 3.58 2.17
C ASP A 69 0.18 2.46 2.42
N VAL A 70 -1.10 2.82 2.57
CA VAL A 70 -2.19 1.85 2.73
C VAL A 70 -2.56 1.29 1.35
N PRO A 71 -2.55 -0.04 1.16
CA PRO A 71 -2.98 -0.66 -0.10
C PRO A 71 -4.43 -0.29 -0.43
N THR A 72 -4.67 0.11 -1.68
CA THR A 72 -6.03 0.34 -2.18
C THR A 72 -6.67 -1.00 -2.59
N GLY A 73 -7.93 -1.19 -2.22
CA GLY A 73 -8.71 -2.36 -2.64
C GLY A 73 -9.16 -2.26 -4.10
N PRO A 74 -9.61 -3.37 -4.71
CA PRO A 74 -10.27 -3.35 -6.01
C PRO A 74 -11.53 -2.47 -5.96
N VAL A 75 -11.77 -1.71 -7.04
CA VAL A 75 -12.93 -0.82 -7.22
C VAL A 75 -14.16 -1.55 -7.75
#